data_AF-A0A929BQ53-F1
#
_entry.id   AF-A0A929BQ53-F1
#
_cell.length_a   1.000
_cell.length_b   1.000
_cell.length_c   1.000
_cell.angle_alpha   90.00
_cell.angle_beta   90.00
_cell.angle_gamma   90.00
#
_symmetry.space_group_name_H-M   'P 1'
#
loop_
_entity.id
_entity.type
_entity.pdbx_description
1 polymer ?
#
loop_
_entity_poly.entity_id
_entity_poly.type
_entity_poly.pdbx_seq_one_letter_code
_entity_poly.pdbx_strand_id
1 'polypeptide(L)'
;MKLRILSCEDVRRALPMRQAIEAMKGAFAQLSTGQADVPLRVALNVPRHDGVTLFMPAYLADDDQMAIKIVSVFNDNPAQGLPLIHALVVVVDATTGRPAAVMDGTYLTALRTGAASGAATDLLAREETHVVAVFGAGAQGRTQLEAVCAVRPIQEAWIHDVAPE
;
A
#
# COMPACT_ATOMS: atom_id res chain seq x y z
N MET A 1 19.67 20.46 -9.18
CA MET A 1 19.05 19.14 -8.97
C MET A 1 17.80 19.35 -8.11
N LYS A 2 16.64 18.81 -8.47
CA LYS A 2 15.38 19.08 -7.74
C LYS A 2 14.78 17.76 -7.27
N LEU A 3 14.90 17.49 -5.97
CA LEU A 3 14.19 16.39 -5.31
C LEU A 3 12.70 16.69 -5.35
N ARG A 4 11.88 15.78 -5.89
CA ARG A 4 10.43 15.95 -5.90
C ARG A 4 9.85 15.53 -4.55
N ILE A 5 8.98 16.34 -4.00
CA ILE A 5 8.24 16.02 -2.77
C ILE A 5 6.77 15.93 -3.14
N LEU A 6 6.14 14.80 -2.83
CA LEU A 6 4.71 14.56 -3.09
C LEU A 6 3.98 14.38 -1.77
N SER A 7 3.01 15.26 -1.51
CA SER A 7 2.10 15.16 -0.38
C SER A 7 1.12 14.00 -0.55
N CYS A 8 0.36 13.69 0.50
CA CYS A 8 -0.76 12.76 0.44
C CYS A 8 -1.77 13.15 -0.66
N GLU A 9 -2.05 14.45 -0.84
CA GLU A 9 -2.96 14.93 -1.89
C GLU A 9 -2.39 14.68 -3.29
N ASP A 10 -1.09 14.92 -3.48
CA ASP A 10 -0.42 14.66 -4.76
C ASP A 10 -0.50 13.17 -5.13
N VAL A 11 -0.22 12.28 -4.17
CA VAL A 11 -0.30 10.82 -4.37
C VAL A 11 -1.72 10.39 -4.69
N ARG A 12 -2.73 10.90 -3.95
CA ARG A 12 -4.14 10.57 -4.18
C ARG A 12 -4.62 10.99 -5.57
N ARG A 13 -4.17 12.16 -6.05
CA ARG A 13 -4.54 12.65 -7.39
C ARG A 13 -3.81 11.92 -8.50
N ALA A 14 -2.59 11.45 -8.25
CA ALA A 14 -1.74 10.85 -9.28
C ALA A 14 -2.07 9.39 -9.60
N LEU A 15 -2.60 8.62 -8.63
CA LEU A 15 -2.74 7.16 -8.78
C LEU A 15 -4.15 6.66 -8.40
N PRO A 16 -5.08 6.57 -9.38
CA PRO A 16 -6.38 5.94 -9.20
C PRO A 16 -6.29 4.45 -8.85
N MET A 17 -7.26 3.93 -8.09
CA MET A 17 -7.26 2.52 -7.62
C MET A 17 -7.09 1.49 -8.74
N ARG A 18 -7.79 1.63 -9.88
CA ARG A 18 -7.64 0.69 -11.02
C ARG A 18 -6.20 0.63 -11.54
N GLN A 19 -5.51 1.77 -11.64
CA GLN A 19 -4.12 1.82 -12.06
C GLN A 19 -3.19 1.21 -11.01
N ALA A 20 -3.47 1.42 -9.72
CA ALA A 20 -2.75 0.77 -8.65
C ALA A 20 -2.89 -0.76 -8.69
N ILE A 21 -4.08 -1.29 -9.03
CA ILE A 21 -4.33 -2.73 -9.17
C ILE A 21 -3.48 -3.31 -10.31
N GLU A 22 -3.48 -2.66 -11.48
CA GLU A 22 -2.65 -3.11 -12.61
C GLU A 22 -1.15 -3.04 -12.29
N ALA A 23 -0.69 -1.98 -11.61
CA ALA A 23 0.69 -1.89 -11.14
C ALA A 23 1.05 -3.04 -10.17
N MET A 24 0.14 -3.41 -9.26
CA MET A 24 0.35 -4.55 -8.37
C MET A 24 0.40 -5.89 -9.12
N LYS A 25 -0.44 -6.10 -10.14
CA LYS A 25 -0.36 -7.29 -11.00
C LYS A 25 1.01 -7.39 -11.67
N GLY A 26 1.50 -6.30 -12.26
CA GLY A 26 2.82 -6.23 -12.89
C GLY A 26 3.96 -6.52 -11.90
N ALA A 27 3.93 -5.91 -10.72
CA ALA A 27 4.94 -6.12 -9.68
C ALA A 27 4.95 -7.59 -9.18
N PHE A 28 3.79 -8.21 -8.96
CA PHE A 28 3.71 -9.62 -8.58
C PHE A 28 4.18 -10.56 -9.70
N ALA A 29 3.85 -10.24 -10.96
CA ALA A 29 4.33 -11.00 -12.11
C ALA A 29 5.87 -10.98 -12.16
N GLN A 30 6.49 -9.80 -12.09
CA GLN A 30 7.96 -9.66 -12.05
C GLN A 30 8.59 -10.41 -10.87
N LEU A 31 7.99 -10.33 -9.69
CA LEU A 31 8.45 -11.11 -8.53
C LEU A 31 8.41 -12.63 -8.81
N SER A 32 7.31 -13.12 -9.40
CA SER A 32 7.13 -14.54 -9.68
C SER A 32 8.07 -15.07 -10.78
N THR A 33 8.50 -14.20 -11.70
CA THR A 33 9.40 -14.54 -12.81
C THR A 33 10.88 -14.25 -12.51
N GLY A 34 11.20 -13.83 -11.28
CA GLY A 34 12.57 -13.52 -10.85
C GLY A 34 13.12 -12.21 -11.40
N GLN A 35 12.26 -11.31 -11.88
CA GLN A 35 12.61 -9.96 -12.36
C GLN A 35 12.44 -8.89 -11.28
N ALA A 36 12.37 -9.26 -10.01
CA ALA A 36 12.34 -8.32 -8.90
C ALA A 36 13.34 -8.72 -7.81
N ASP A 37 14.07 -7.74 -7.29
CA ASP A 37 14.85 -7.87 -6.06
C ASP A 37 14.05 -7.26 -4.90
N VAL A 38 13.56 -8.12 -4.02
CA VAL A 38 12.73 -7.75 -2.86
C VAL A 38 13.29 -8.46 -1.63
N PRO A 39 14.36 -7.94 -1.02
CA PRO A 39 14.95 -8.57 0.15
C PRO A 39 13.98 -8.54 1.34
N LEU A 40 14.20 -9.42 2.31
CA LEU A 40 13.40 -9.44 3.52
C LEU A 40 13.47 -8.08 4.23
N ARG A 41 12.31 -7.53 4.57
CA ARG A 41 12.21 -6.26 5.31
C ARG A 41 13.01 -6.29 6.61
N VAL A 42 13.69 -5.19 6.91
CA VAL A 42 14.37 -5.00 8.21
C VAL A 42 13.40 -4.41 9.21
N ALA A 43 13.33 -4.99 10.41
CA ALA A 43 12.46 -4.52 11.49
C ALA A 43 13.28 -3.94 12.65
N LEU A 44 12.99 -2.69 13.02
CA LEU A 44 13.49 -2.04 14.23
C LEU A 44 12.35 -1.97 15.24
N ASN A 45 12.39 -2.84 16.23
CA ASN A 45 11.41 -2.85 17.32
C ASN A 45 11.69 -1.70 18.29
N VAL A 46 10.62 -1.10 18.81
CA VAL A 46 10.64 -0.03 19.81
C VAL A 46 9.79 -0.47 21.00
N PRO A 47 10.26 -1.44 21.82
CA PRO A 47 9.42 -2.09 22.83
C PRO A 47 8.83 -1.14 23.89
N ARG A 48 9.55 -0.04 24.17
CA ARG A 48 9.09 1.00 25.12
C ARG A 48 7.82 1.73 24.68
N HIS A 49 7.47 1.65 23.39
CA HIS A 49 6.36 2.39 22.79
C HIS A 49 5.42 1.46 22.00
N ASP A 50 5.47 0.16 22.28
CA ASP A 50 4.73 -0.89 21.57
C ASP A 50 4.67 -0.68 20.05
N GLY A 51 5.86 -0.45 19.48
CA GLY A 51 6.01 0.00 18.11
C GLY A 51 7.09 -0.74 17.35
N VAL A 52 6.99 -0.68 16.02
CA VAL A 52 8.00 -1.21 15.09
C VAL A 52 8.13 -0.30 13.89
N THR A 53 9.36 -0.08 13.42
CA THR A 53 9.65 0.59 12.15
C THR A 53 10.27 -0.42 11.18
N LEU A 54 9.70 -0.51 9.98
CA LEU A 54 10.10 -1.43 8.92
C LEU A 54 10.75 -0.67 7.77
N PHE A 55 11.86 -1.19 7.26
CA PHE A 55 12.51 -0.73 6.05
C PHE A 55 12.30 -1.77 4.96
N MET A 56 11.68 -1.34 3.86
CA MET A 56 11.23 -2.23 2.79
C MET A 56 11.77 -1.70 1.45
N PRO A 57 13.01 -2.03 1.08
CA PRO A 57 13.54 -1.73 -0.26
C PRO A 57 13.01 -2.74 -1.29
N ALA A 58 12.87 -2.30 -2.53
CA ALA A 58 12.58 -3.15 -3.67
C ALA A 58 13.12 -2.54 -4.97
N TYR A 59 13.50 -3.41 -5.91
CA TYR A 59 13.86 -3.08 -7.28
C TYR A 59 13.09 -3.97 -8.25
N LEU A 60 12.48 -3.35 -9.27
CA LEU A 60 11.77 -4.03 -10.36
C LEU A 60 12.60 -3.87 -11.64
N ALA A 61 13.10 -4.98 -12.18
CA ALA A 61 14.07 -4.98 -13.27
C ALA A 61 13.45 -4.59 -14.62
N ASP A 62 12.23 -5.02 -14.91
CA ASP A 62 11.58 -4.71 -16.19
C ASP A 62 11.17 -3.23 -16.27
N ASP A 63 10.89 -2.60 -15.12
CA ASP A 63 10.51 -1.19 -15.03
C ASP A 63 11.72 -0.25 -14.81
N ASP A 64 12.90 -0.78 -14.48
CA ASP A 64 14.08 -0.04 -14.02
C ASP A 64 13.76 0.93 -12.85
N GLN A 65 12.95 0.45 -11.88
CA GLN A 65 12.46 1.25 -10.76
C GLN A 65 12.94 0.73 -9.41
N MET A 66 13.50 1.62 -8.60
CA MET A 66 13.93 1.32 -7.23
C MET A 66 13.26 2.26 -6.22
N ALA A 67 12.75 1.69 -5.12
CA ALA A 67 12.18 2.46 -4.04
C ALA A 67 12.43 1.82 -2.67
N ILE A 68 12.37 2.66 -1.64
CA ILE A 68 12.45 2.24 -0.25
C ILE A 68 11.27 2.83 0.50
N LYS A 69 10.50 1.98 1.18
CA LYS A 69 9.49 2.43 2.13
C LYS A 69 10.02 2.32 3.56
N ILE A 70 9.83 3.39 4.32
CA ILE A 70 9.96 3.41 5.77
C ILE A 70 8.54 3.47 6.33
N VAL A 71 8.12 2.47 7.10
CA VAL A 71 6.78 2.41 7.68
C VAL A 71 6.85 2.05 9.15
N SER A 72 6.15 2.82 9.97
CA SER A 72 6.05 2.64 11.41
C SER A 72 4.63 2.20 11.78
N VAL A 73 4.54 1.22 12.68
CA VAL A 73 3.29 0.74 13.30
C VAL A 73 3.44 0.92 14.80
N PHE A 74 2.61 1.75 15.41
CA PHE A 74 2.67 2.08 16.84
C PHE A 74 1.27 1.91 17.44
N ASN A 75 1.09 0.87 18.25
CA ASN A 75 -0.25 0.42 18.67
C ASN A 75 -0.96 1.43 19.60
N ASP A 76 -0.21 2.26 20.32
CA ASP A 76 -0.75 3.27 21.23
C ASP A 76 -1.17 4.58 20.52
N ASN A 77 -0.84 4.75 19.23
CA ASN A 77 -1.15 5.98 18.49
C ASN A 77 -2.65 6.31 18.43
N PRO A 78 -3.56 5.36 18.13
CA PRO A 78 -4.99 5.65 18.08
C PRO A 78 -5.55 6.24 19.38
N ALA A 79 -5.06 5.78 20.53
CA ALA A 79 -5.45 6.33 21.84
C ALA A 79 -4.98 7.79 22.05
N GLN A 80 -4.02 8.25 21.26
CA GLN A 80 -3.48 9.61 21.26
C GLN A 80 -4.05 10.46 20.11
N GLY A 81 -5.02 9.93 19.34
CA GLY A 81 -5.57 10.62 18.16
C GLY A 81 -4.64 10.62 16.94
N LEU A 82 -3.60 9.77 16.94
CA LEU A 82 -2.68 9.61 15.83
C LEU A 82 -3.03 8.35 15.00
N PRO A 83 -2.72 8.33 13.68
CA PRO A 83 -2.82 7.11 12.89
C PRO A 83 -1.94 5.98 13.43
N LEU A 84 -2.45 4.74 13.38
CA LEU A 84 -1.70 3.53 13.70
C LEU A 84 -0.43 3.38 12.85
N ILE A 85 -0.51 3.80 11.58
CA ILE A 85 0.53 3.63 10.57
C ILE A 85 0.97 5.00 10.07
N HIS A 86 2.29 5.22 10.06
CA HIS A 86 2.93 6.35 9.39
C HIS A 86 3.97 5.81 8.41
N ALA A 87 4.07 6.39 7.22
CA ALA A 87 5.07 5.95 6.26
C ALA A 87 5.57 7.05 5.33
N LEU A 88 6.77 6.82 4.82
CA LEU A 88 7.45 7.61 3.80
C LEU A 88 7.96 6.66 2.72
N VAL A 89 7.87 7.06 1.46
CA VAL A 89 8.50 6.33 0.35
C VAL A 89 9.52 7.24 -0.33
N VAL A 90 10.71 6.69 -0.56
CA VAL A 90 11.78 7.33 -1.33
C VAL A 90 11.96 6.56 -2.62
N VAL A 91 11.86 7.25 -3.76
CA VAL A 91 12.19 6.70 -5.07
C VAL A 91 13.63 7.06 -5.38
N VAL A 92 14.40 6.07 -5.81
CA VAL A 92 15.80 6.21 -6.16
C VAL A 92 15.95 5.88 -7.63
N ASP A 93 16.64 6.74 -8.36
CA ASP A 93 17.03 6.49 -9.74
C ASP A 93 17.96 5.26 -9.79
N ALA A 94 17.52 4.19 -10.44
CA ALA A 94 18.25 2.92 -10.48
C ALA A 94 19.59 3.03 -11.22
N THR A 95 19.70 3.95 -12.18
CA THR A 95 20.91 4.14 -12.99
C THR A 95 22.02 4.90 -12.26
N THR A 96 21.67 5.85 -11.41
CA THR A 96 22.61 6.78 -10.77
C THR A 96 22.64 6.71 -9.25
N GLY A 97 21.70 6.00 -8.62
CA GLY A 97 21.52 5.94 -7.17
C GLY A 97 21.01 7.25 -6.56
N ARG A 98 20.62 8.24 -7.38
CA ARG A 98 20.19 9.56 -6.89
C ARG A 98 18.74 9.50 -6.40
N PRO A 99 18.42 10.09 -5.23
CA PRO A 99 17.03 10.26 -4.81
C PRO A 99 16.25 11.11 -5.83
N ALA A 100 15.20 10.55 -6.39
CA ALA A 100 14.37 11.19 -7.41
C ALA A 100 13.13 11.84 -6.78
N ALA A 101 12.49 11.16 -5.83
CA ALA A 101 11.31 11.65 -5.14
C ALA A 101 11.21 11.15 -3.69
N VAL A 102 10.53 11.93 -2.86
CA VAL A 102 10.04 11.54 -1.55
C VAL A 102 8.53 11.78 -1.53
N MET A 103 7.75 10.82 -1.04
CA MET A 103 6.29 10.91 -1.04
C MET A 103 5.65 10.36 0.22
N ASP A 104 4.43 10.85 0.50
CA ASP A 104 3.58 10.28 1.55
C ASP A 104 3.42 8.77 1.36
N GLY A 105 3.95 8.01 2.32
CA GLY A 105 3.86 6.56 2.31
C GLY A 105 2.62 6.04 3.04
N THR A 106 1.95 6.88 3.84
CA THR A 106 0.81 6.48 4.67
C THR A 106 -0.38 6.13 3.80
N TYR A 107 -0.81 7.06 2.96
CA TYR A 107 -1.89 6.82 1.99
C TYR A 107 -1.46 5.80 0.94
N LEU A 108 -0.24 5.90 0.41
CA LEU A 108 0.28 4.95 -0.57
C LEU A 108 0.28 3.51 -0.03
N THR A 109 0.56 3.32 1.26
CA THR A 109 0.49 2.01 1.91
C THR A 109 -0.94 1.48 1.95
N ALA A 110 -1.94 2.29 2.28
CA ALA A 110 -3.35 1.88 2.23
C ALA A 110 -3.79 1.55 0.79
N LEU A 111 -3.46 2.42 -0.17
CA LEU A 111 -3.77 2.27 -1.59
C LEU A 111 -3.20 0.96 -2.15
N ARG A 112 -1.89 0.73 -2.03
CA ARG A 112 -1.24 -0.47 -2.59
C ARG A 112 -1.67 -1.75 -1.90
N THR A 113 -2.05 -1.69 -0.62
CA THR A 113 -2.52 -2.88 0.12
C THR A 113 -3.92 -3.27 -0.36
N GLY A 114 -4.83 -2.29 -0.52
CA GLY A 114 -6.12 -2.51 -1.18
C GLY A 114 -5.93 -3.01 -2.62
N ALA A 115 -5.06 -2.37 -3.39
CA ALA A 115 -4.79 -2.75 -4.78
C ALA A 115 -4.23 -4.17 -4.94
N ALA A 116 -3.37 -4.62 -4.01
CA ALA A 116 -2.87 -5.99 -4.00
C ALA A 116 -4.02 -7.00 -3.82
N SER A 117 -4.94 -6.71 -2.90
CA SER A 117 -6.13 -7.51 -2.70
C SER A 117 -7.09 -7.40 -3.89
N GLY A 118 -7.25 -6.22 -4.50
CA GLY A 118 -8.01 -6.03 -5.73
C GLY A 118 -7.46 -6.88 -6.90
N ALA A 119 -6.13 -6.95 -7.06
CA ALA A 119 -5.50 -7.82 -8.05
C ALA A 119 -5.81 -9.31 -7.79
N ALA A 120 -5.73 -9.74 -6.53
CA ALA A 120 -6.09 -11.10 -6.14
C ALA A 120 -7.59 -11.38 -6.36
N THR A 121 -8.48 -10.46 -5.96
CA THR A 121 -9.91 -10.55 -6.20
C THR A 121 -10.21 -10.64 -7.69
N ASP A 122 -9.52 -9.85 -8.52
CA ASP A 122 -9.76 -9.84 -9.96
C ASP A 122 -9.45 -11.19 -10.61
N LEU A 123 -8.40 -11.85 -10.16
CA LEU A 123 -7.98 -13.16 -10.69
C LEU A 123 -8.73 -14.35 -10.08
N LEU A 124 -9.21 -14.24 -8.84
CA LEU A 124 -9.65 -15.40 -8.05
C LEU A 124 -11.14 -15.40 -7.68
N ALA A 125 -11.78 -14.23 -7.60
CA ALA A 125 -13.19 -14.15 -7.24
C ALA A 125 -14.09 -14.37 -8.47
N ARG A 126 -15.31 -14.88 -8.26
CA ARG A 126 -16.32 -14.99 -9.33
C ARG A 126 -16.61 -13.60 -9.93
N GLU A 127 -16.74 -13.52 -11.25
CA GLU A 127 -16.97 -12.26 -11.96
C GLU A 127 -18.29 -11.60 -11.52
N GLU A 128 -19.34 -12.40 -11.35
CA GLU A 128 -20.69 -11.98 -10.90
C GLU A 128 -20.81 -11.79 -9.38
N THR A 129 -19.73 -11.36 -8.71
CA THR A 129 -19.79 -11.05 -7.27
C THR A 129 -20.43 -9.67 -7.06
N HIS A 130 -21.52 -9.63 -6.30
CA HIS A 130 -22.27 -8.38 -6.00
C HIS A 130 -22.27 -7.98 -4.52
N VAL A 131 -21.82 -8.85 -3.62
CA VAL A 131 -21.81 -8.58 -2.17
C VAL A 131 -20.41 -8.77 -1.63
N VAL A 132 -19.95 -7.84 -0.80
CA VAL A 132 -18.67 -7.89 -0.10
C VAL A 132 -18.88 -7.71 1.40
N ALA A 133 -18.10 -8.45 2.20
CA ALA A 133 -18.05 -8.26 3.65
C ALA A 133 -16.68 -7.72 4.05
N VAL A 134 -16.65 -6.69 4.89
CA VAL A 134 -15.45 -6.06 5.42
C VAL A 134 -15.45 -6.23 6.95
N PHE A 135 -14.39 -6.87 7.45
CA PHE A 135 -14.14 -7.01 8.88
C PHE A 135 -13.01 -6.05 9.27
N GLY A 136 -13.35 -4.99 9.99
CA GLY A 136 -12.49 -3.85 10.30
C GLY A 136 -12.73 -2.65 9.36
N ALA A 137 -13.36 -1.60 9.88
CA ALA A 137 -13.74 -0.36 9.20
C ALA A 137 -12.64 0.73 9.23
N GLY A 138 -11.42 0.36 9.61
CA GLY A 138 -10.26 1.25 9.64
C GLY A 138 -9.76 1.69 8.25
N ALA A 139 -8.62 2.38 8.22
CA ALA A 139 -8.05 2.94 6.99
C ALA A 139 -7.83 1.91 5.86
N GLN A 140 -7.45 0.67 6.21
CA GLN A 140 -7.28 -0.41 5.22
C GLN A 140 -8.63 -0.94 4.74
N GLY A 141 -9.65 -1.07 5.59
CA GLY A 141 -10.98 -1.54 5.20
C GLY A 141 -11.59 -0.70 4.08
N ARG A 142 -11.34 0.62 4.10
CA ARG A 142 -11.77 1.57 3.06
C ARG A 142 -11.12 1.27 1.70
N THR A 143 -9.79 1.14 1.64
CA THR A 143 -9.08 0.89 0.37
C THR A 143 -9.27 -0.54 -0.12
N GLN A 144 -9.50 -1.50 0.79
CA GLN A 144 -9.92 -2.86 0.45
C GLN A 144 -11.26 -2.86 -0.27
N LEU A 145 -12.26 -2.19 0.29
CA LEU A 145 -13.58 -2.05 -0.33
C LEU A 145 -13.48 -1.33 -1.69
N GLU A 146 -12.76 -0.22 -1.76
CA GLU A 146 -12.54 0.52 -3.01
C GLU A 146 -11.90 -0.37 -4.10
N ALA A 147 -10.91 -1.19 -3.74
CA ALA A 147 -10.25 -2.08 -4.67
C ALA A 147 -11.17 -3.19 -5.19
N VAL A 148 -11.98 -3.80 -4.32
CA VAL A 148 -12.97 -4.82 -4.72
C VAL A 148 -14.03 -4.20 -5.65
N CYS A 149 -14.58 -3.03 -5.31
CA CYS A 149 -15.52 -2.30 -6.15
C CYS A 149 -14.91 -1.87 -7.51
N ALA A 150 -13.60 -1.71 -7.58
CA ALA A 150 -12.92 -1.39 -8.83
C ALA A 150 -12.87 -2.57 -9.81
N VAL A 151 -12.99 -3.82 -9.32
CA VAL A 151 -12.84 -5.03 -10.15
C VAL A 151 -14.10 -5.91 -10.19
N ARG A 152 -15.08 -5.67 -9.31
CA ARG A 152 -16.36 -6.40 -9.29
C ARG A 152 -17.55 -5.45 -9.23
N PRO A 153 -18.71 -5.84 -9.81
CA PRO A 153 -19.93 -5.06 -9.78
C PRO A 153 -20.63 -5.15 -8.42
N ILE A 154 -19.96 -4.72 -7.35
CA ILE A 154 -20.48 -4.73 -5.98
C ILE A 154 -21.67 -3.78 -5.87
N GLN A 155 -22.75 -4.27 -5.26
CA GLN A 155 -24.00 -3.57 -5.00
C GLN A 155 -24.27 -3.41 -3.50
N GLU A 156 -23.73 -4.31 -2.67
CA GLU A 156 -23.96 -4.31 -1.23
C GLU A 156 -22.65 -4.60 -0.46
N ALA A 157 -22.41 -3.83 0.61
CA ALA A 157 -21.26 -4.00 1.50
C ALA A 157 -21.71 -4.20 2.95
N TRP A 158 -21.31 -5.33 3.53
CA TRP A 158 -21.53 -5.64 4.95
C TRP A 158 -20.28 -5.24 5.71
N ILE A 159 -20.41 -4.46 6.78
CA ILE A 159 -19.28 -3.98 7.56
C ILE A 159 -19.45 -4.43 9.00
N HIS A 160 -18.42 -5.06 9.55
CA HIS A 160 -18.33 -5.41 10.96
C HIS A 160 -17.04 -4.84 11.54
N ASP A 161 -17.14 -4.16 12.67
CA ASP A 161 -16.01 -3.71 13.47
C ASP A 161 -16.33 -3.96 14.95
N VAL A 162 -15.28 -4.07 15.77
CA VAL A 162 -15.40 -4.17 17.23
C VAL A 162 -15.73 -2.81 17.85
N ALA A 163 -15.39 -1.72 17.15
CA ALA A 163 -15.77 -0.35 17.49
C ALA A 163 -17.06 0.04 16.74
N PRO A 164 -18.12 0.49 17.43
CA PRO A 164 -19.39 0.82 16.79
C PRO A 164 -19.41 2.17 16.03
N GLU A 165 -18.46 3.08 16.31
CA GLU A 165 -18.32 4.40 15.65
C GLU A 165 -17.71 4.36 14.24
#